data_AF-A0A918HV42-F1
#
_entry.id   AF-A0A918HV42-F1
#
_cell.length_a   1.000
_cell.length_b   1.000
_cell.length_c   1.000
_cell.angle_alpha   90.00
_cell.angle_beta   90.00
_cell.angle_gamma   90.00
#
_symmetry.space_group_name_H-M   'P 1'
#
loop_
_entity.id
_entity.type
_entity.pdbx_description
1 polymer ?
#
loop_
_entity_poly.entity_id
_entity_poly.type
_entity_poly.pdbx_seq_one_letter_code
_entity_poly.pdbx_strand_id
1 'polypeptide(L)'
;MTADARGPVHRPGPVHRNRLLRLLALPVLSLLFLAAMLPAPTTAAAAAGSKYGDARLDQWSWLTTHNSYAYVGALPPRNQSRSVAEQLDDGVRGLMFDTYDKVQGHPEPVRGVMLCHSSIACYGLFKAEFARVVDFLKKNPQEVVTIFLENYASQETLTKAIAQVLEEKNATDLLFQPSEQGFNIDKSNWPRVRNMVARNERLVIFQDKWDFDVPVQSTKDAGVEYGRLMYTWNRTVETTYDYGGDRPSGCASRNGNSLGLPKMPGTNLTPLFTMNQFDSSVLNPESKSFGDNGQSLKNRIDRDCRPVAKRDPNFIAVNFHQHSDTPGVTPLSVVDDLNRNTVIIDPHQALWTVSPGKQYVSTIATNRCMVRGDEFEDGQGGLVTQRNCANPAPSSHQWTATPPTGYDGKGFHWIKAGNGTCLTVPYNNGTPPGNDTQLFWWPCETRWFSGSQLWNVVPAKQQGGPPAYYFVNQWTGKCLTLDIPTSAAKAGKVTQAACPKL
;
A
#
# COMPACT_ATOMS: atom_id res chain seq x y z
N MET A 1 39.91 -46.77 -66.82
CA MET A 1 41.09 -46.48 -67.67
C MET A 1 41.84 -45.33 -67.02
N THR A 2 43.15 -45.56 -66.84
CA THR A 2 44.26 -44.66 -66.50
C THR A 2 44.29 -43.94 -65.14
N ALA A 3 45.33 -44.31 -64.39
CA ALA A 3 45.84 -43.76 -63.14
C ALA A 3 46.91 -42.67 -63.39
N ASP A 4 47.43 -42.14 -62.27
CA ASP A 4 48.75 -41.51 -61.98
C ASP A 4 48.58 -40.10 -61.39
N ALA A 5 48.98 -39.75 -60.17
CA ALA A 5 50.13 -40.07 -59.31
C ALA A 5 51.42 -39.28 -59.62
N ARG A 6 51.85 -38.54 -58.58
CA ARG A 6 53.21 -38.07 -58.22
C ARG A 6 53.67 -36.67 -58.72
N GLY A 7 54.14 -35.87 -57.74
CA GLY A 7 54.96 -34.66 -57.92
C GLY A 7 56.37 -34.98 -58.45
N PRO A 8 57.44 -34.14 -58.29
CA PRO A 8 57.73 -33.31 -57.10
C PRO A 8 58.62 -32.03 -57.30
N VAL A 9 58.98 -31.40 -56.16
CA VAL A 9 60.19 -30.60 -55.80
C VAL A 9 60.45 -29.15 -56.32
N HIS A 10 60.68 -28.30 -55.29
CA HIS A 10 61.31 -26.96 -55.19
C HIS A 10 62.46 -26.57 -56.13
N ARG A 11 62.62 -25.24 -56.37
CA ARG A 11 63.66 -24.36 -55.76
C ARG A 11 63.62 -22.88 -56.27
N PRO A 12 64.35 -21.93 -55.64
CA PRO A 12 63.86 -20.58 -55.31
C PRO A 12 64.58 -19.42 -56.03
N GLY A 13 64.15 -18.18 -55.79
CA GLY A 13 65.01 -17.00 -55.89
C GLY A 13 64.29 -15.64 -55.81
N PRO A 14 64.89 -14.58 -55.23
CA PRO A 14 64.16 -13.52 -54.52
C PRO A 14 64.26 -12.13 -55.17
N VAL A 15 63.31 -11.22 -54.90
CA VAL A 15 63.54 -9.77 -54.99
C VAL A 15 62.76 -9.01 -53.91
N HIS A 16 63.49 -8.19 -53.15
CA HIS A 16 63.03 -7.25 -52.13
C HIS A 16 62.28 -6.02 -52.71
N ARG A 17 61.30 -5.49 -51.97
CA ARG A 17 61.36 -4.17 -51.27
C ARG A 17 60.01 -3.79 -50.64
N ASN A 18 60.03 -3.55 -49.32
CA ASN A 18 59.43 -2.44 -48.55
C ASN A 18 58.20 -1.73 -49.14
N ARG A 19 57.09 -1.45 -48.44
CA ARG A 19 56.90 -0.99 -47.05
C ARG A 19 55.39 -0.76 -46.82
N LEU A 20 54.89 -0.89 -45.57
CA LEU A 20 53.71 -0.18 -44.98
C LEU A 20 52.33 -0.54 -45.62
N LEU A 21 51.26 -0.97 -44.94
CA LEU A 21 50.82 -0.84 -43.56
C LEU A 21 49.91 -2.05 -43.19
N ARG A 22 49.84 -2.27 -41.88
CA ARG A 22 49.28 -3.39 -41.10
C ARG A 22 47.82 -3.79 -41.37
N LEU A 23 47.63 -5.09 -41.56
CA LEU A 23 46.73 -6.01 -40.83
C LEU A 23 45.29 -5.55 -40.54
N LEU A 24 44.35 -6.03 -41.35
CA LEU A 24 42.97 -6.30 -40.95
C LEU A 24 42.74 -7.81 -41.04
N ALA A 25 42.84 -8.51 -39.91
CA ALA A 25 42.30 -9.86 -39.77
C ALA A 25 42.04 -10.18 -38.28
N LEU A 26 40.84 -10.72 -38.05
CA LEU A 26 40.30 -11.39 -36.84
C LEU A 26 39.55 -10.50 -35.83
N PRO A 27 38.55 -11.05 -35.11
CA PRO A 27 37.53 -12.01 -35.52
C PRO A 27 36.10 -11.65 -35.04
N VAL A 28 35.11 -12.27 -35.67
CA VAL A 28 33.70 -12.33 -35.24
C VAL A 28 33.62 -13.13 -33.93
N LEU A 29 33.79 -12.48 -32.76
CA LEU A 29 33.49 -13.08 -31.46
C LEU A 29 33.37 -12.02 -30.34
N SER A 30 32.44 -11.05 -30.44
CA SER A 30 32.26 -10.05 -29.36
C SER A 30 30.85 -9.44 -29.28
N LEU A 31 29.79 -10.21 -29.50
CA LEU A 31 28.41 -9.70 -29.44
C LEU A 31 27.45 -10.46 -28.50
N LEU A 32 27.96 -11.35 -27.63
CA LEU A 32 27.15 -12.12 -26.68
C LEU A 32 27.47 -11.88 -25.19
N PHE A 33 28.25 -10.84 -24.86
CA PHE A 33 28.61 -10.52 -23.47
C PHE A 33 28.32 -9.06 -23.06
N LEU A 34 27.27 -8.44 -23.62
CA LEU A 34 26.86 -7.09 -23.23
C LEU A 34 25.35 -6.97 -22.98
N ALA A 35 24.74 -7.98 -22.34
CA ALA A 35 23.34 -7.94 -21.92
C ALA A 35 23.12 -8.34 -20.45
N ALA A 36 24.17 -8.40 -19.62
CA ALA A 36 24.05 -8.80 -18.22
C ALA A 36 25.01 -8.05 -17.29
N MET A 37 24.98 -6.71 -17.34
CA MET A 37 25.45 -5.86 -16.23
C MET A 37 24.61 -4.59 -16.22
N LEU A 38 23.31 -4.71 -15.97
CA LEU A 38 22.61 -3.61 -15.32
C LEU A 38 23.17 -3.57 -13.88
N PRO A 39 23.81 -2.47 -13.44
CA PRO A 39 24.21 -2.36 -12.05
C PRO A 39 22.95 -2.51 -11.20
N ALA A 40 23.00 -3.36 -10.17
CA ALA A 40 21.97 -3.37 -9.15
C ALA A 40 21.76 -1.92 -8.69
N PRO A 41 20.52 -1.44 -8.56
CA PRO A 41 20.26 -0.07 -8.14
C PRO A 41 21.03 0.15 -6.84
N THR A 42 21.96 1.12 -6.84
CA THR A 42 22.69 1.51 -5.64
C THR A 42 21.69 1.76 -4.51
N THR A 43 22.04 1.42 -3.28
CA THR A 43 21.20 1.62 -2.08
C THR A 43 20.63 3.05 -1.98
N ALA A 44 21.33 4.04 -2.54
CA ALA A 44 20.88 5.43 -2.65
C ALA A 44 19.70 5.64 -3.64
N ALA A 45 19.68 4.95 -4.77
CA ALA A 45 18.62 5.07 -5.78
C ALA A 45 17.30 4.42 -5.32
N ALA A 46 17.37 3.33 -4.56
CA ALA A 46 16.19 2.70 -3.94
C ALA A 46 15.62 3.53 -2.77
N ALA A 47 16.44 4.36 -2.11
CA ALA A 47 16.03 5.19 -0.97
C ALA A 47 15.48 6.57 -1.38
N ALA A 48 15.83 7.08 -2.56
CA ALA A 48 15.45 8.41 -3.05
C ALA A 48 14.03 8.47 -3.67
N GLY A 49 13.38 7.33 -3.90
CA GLY A 49 12.04 7.22 -4.51
C GLY A 49 11.07 6.32 -3.74
N SER A 50 11.29 6.11 -2.45
CA SER A 50 10.38 5.31 -1.61
C SER A 50 9.01 5.97 -1.55
N LYS A 51 7.95 5.21 -1.91
CA LYS A 51 6.54 5.67 -1.82
C LYS A 51 6.12 6.10 -0.40
N TYR A 52 6.89 5.67 0.61
CA TYR A 52 6.69 6.01 2.01
C TYR A 52 7.33 7.36 2.42
N GLY A 53 8.06 8.03 1.52
CA GLY A 53 8.78 9.27 1.81
C GLY A 53 9.72 9.12 3.01
N ASP A 54 9.62 10.06 3.96
CA ASP A 54 10.40 10.10 5.19
C ASP A 54 9.73 9.39 6.39
N ALA A 55 8.62 8.71 6.19
CA ALA A 55 7.86 8.05 7.25
C ALA A 55 8.66 6.94 7.95
N ARG A 56 8.52 6.86 9.28
CA ARG A 56 8.92 5.69 10.09
C ARG A 56 7.82 4.65 10.14
N LEU A 57 8.16 3.42 10.56
CA LEU A 57 7.19 2.35 10.75
C LEU A 57 6.12 2.68 11.82
N ASP A 58 6.34 3.62 12.73
CA ASP A 58 5.30 4.08 13.66
C ASP A 58 4.47 5.27 13.14
N GLN A 59 4.76 5.76 11.94
CA GLN A 59 4.12 6.96 11.38
C GLN A 59 3.25 6.68 10.17
N TRP A 60 3.10 5.40 9.82
CA TRP A 60 2.34 4.96 8.67
C TRP A 60 1.26 3.97 9.10
N SER A 61 0.24 3.82 8.26
CA SER A 61 -0.91 2.95 8.44
C SER A 61 -0.91 1.86 7.37
N TRP A 62 -1.13 0.62 7.76
CA TRP A 62 -1.18 -0.55 6.88
C TRP A 62 -2.53 -1.23 7.02
N LEU A 63 -3.08 -1.62 5.88
CA LEU A 63 -4.21 -2.53 5.84
C LEU A 63 -3.72 -3.92 6.27
N THR A 64 -4.41 -4.48 7.25
CA THR A 64 -4.16 -5.80 7.81
C THR A 64 -5.38 -6.68 7.63
N THR A 65 -5.18 -7.94 7.29
CA THR A 65 -6.27 -8.93 7.25
C THR A 65 -6.20 -9.86 8.45
N HIS A 66 -7.34 -10.07 9.09
CA HIS A 66 -7.50 -11.04 10.17
C HIS A 66 -7.61 -12.46 9.59
N ASN A 67 -6.91 -13.42 10.19
CA ASN A 67 -6.80 -14.81 9.71
C ASN A 67 -6.63 -14.88 8.19
N SER A 68 -5.59 -14.19 7.70
CA SER A 68 -5.40 -13.93 6.27
C SER A 68 -5.35 -15.20 5.41
N TYR A 69 -5.09 -16.35 6.02
CA TYR A 69 -5.04 -17.67 5.39
C TYR A 69 -6.42 -18.35 5.22
N ALA A 70 -7.45 -17.88 5.92
CA ALA A 70 -8.79 -18.47 5.92
C ALA A 70 -9.61 -17.93 4.75
N TYR A 71 -9.28 -18.37 3.52
CA TYR A 71 -9.93 -17.92 2.28
C TYR A 71 -10.53 -19.04 1.41
N VAL A 72 -10.44 -20.29 1.87
CA VAL A 72 -10.97 -21.47 1.18
C VAL A 72 -11.92 -22.26 2.08
N GLY A 73 -12.93 -22.88 1.47
CA GLY A 73 -13.98 -23.62 2.18
C GLY A 73 -15.15 -22.75 2.63
N ALA A 74 -16.34 -23.31 2.84
CA ALA A 74 -17.45 -22.63 3.51
C ALA A 74 -17.53 -23.03 5.00
N LEU A 75 -17.03 -24.23 5.31
CA LEU A 75 -16.80 -24.77 6.64
C LEU A 75 -15.38 -25.39 6.63
N PRO A 76 -14.46 -24.95 7.50
CA PRO A 76 -14.63 -23.88 8.48
C PRO A 76 -14.83 -22.49 7.83
N PRO A 77 -15.45 -21.54 8.54
CA PRO A 77 -15.81 -20.25 7.97
C PRO A 77 -14.60 -19.39 7.66
N ARG A 78 -14.60 -18.78 6.47
CA ARG A 78 -13.51 -17.93 5.97
C ARG A 78 -13.52 -16.56 6.60
N ASN A 79 -12.36 -15.94 6.74
CA ASN A 79 -12.24 -14.50 7.06
C ASN A 79 -11.97 -13.65 5.83
N GLN A 80 -11.57 -14.26 4.71
CA GLN A 80 -11.21 -13.55 3.48
C GLN A 80 -11.81 -14.26 2.25
N SER A 81 -12.03 -13.51 1.17
CA SER A 81 -12.43 -14.08 -0.15
C SER A 81 -11.26 -14.27 -1.10
N ARG A 82 -10.09 -13.75 -0.72
CA ARG A 82 -8.89 -13.63 -1.56
C ARG A 82 -7.76 -14.43 -0.91
N SER A 83 -6.94 -15.09 -1.70
CA SER A 83 -5.71 -15.72 -1.20
C SER A 83 -4.74 -14.70 -0.62
N VAL A 84 -3.76 -15.14 0.17
CA VAL A 84 -2.73 -14.24 0.73
C VAL A 84 -1.99 -13.46 -0.37
N ALA A 85 -1.70 -14.11 -1.51
CA ALA A 85 -1.06 -13.44 -2.64
C ALA A 85 -1.95 -12.32 -3.22
N GLU A 86 -3.24 -12.59 -3.40
CA GLU A 86 -4.19 -11.60 -3.92
C GLU A 86 -4.44 -10.47 -2.91
N GLN A 87 -4.46 -10.75 -1.61
CA GLN A 87 -4.53 -9.73 -0.57
C GLN A 87 -3.33 -8.76 -0.65
N LEU A 88 -2.12 -9.30 -0.82
CA LEU A 88 -0.91 -8.50 -1.00
C LEU A 88 -0.99 -7.67 -2.30
N ASP A 89 -1.47 -8.24 -3.41
CA ASP A 89 -1.69 -7.51 -4.67
C ASP A 89 -2.77 -6.41 -4.53
N ASP A 90 -3.76 -6.63 -3.67
CA ASP A 90 -4.83 -5.68 -3.37
C ASP A 90 -4.37 -4.53 -2.45
N GLY A 91 -3.16 -4.58 -1.88
CA GLY A 91 -2.59 -3.51 -1.04
C GLY A 91 -2.51 -3.84 0.46
N VAL A 92 -2.89 -5.05 0.88
CA VAL A 92 -2.68 -5.53 2.26
C VAL A 92 -1.18 -5.63 2.53
N ARG A 93 -0.74 -5.16 3.70
CA ARG A 93 0.67 -5.23 4.14
C ARG A 93 0.84 -5.72 5.58
N GLY A 94 -0.26 -5.90 6.32
CA GLY A 94 -0.28 -6.67 7.56
C GLY A 94 -1.05 -7.99 7.37
N LEU A 95 -0.56 -9.08 7.96
CA LEU A 95 -1.22 -10.38 7.92
C LEU A 95 -1.30 -10.94 9.34
N MET A 96 -2.45 -11.50 9.73
CA MET A 96 -2.61 -12.20 11.02
C MET A 96 -2.73 -13.69 10.75
N PHE A 97 -1.84 -14.48 11.36
CA PHE A 97 -1.76 -15.93 11.19
C PHE A 97 -1.80 -16.64 12.55
N ASP A 98 -2.62 -17.68 12.64
CA ASP A 98 -2.65 -18.56 13.81
C ASP A 98 -1.89 -19.83 13.46
N THR A 99 -0.89 -20.18 14.26
CA THR A 99 0.02 -21.28 13.93
C THR A 99 -0.10 -22.42 14.93
N TYR A 100 -0.24 -23.65 14.43
CA TYR A 100 -0.36 -24.88 15.23
C TYR A 100 0.56 -25.98 14.70
N ASP A 101 1.24 -26.71 15.59
CA ASP A 101 1.94 -27.96 15.28
C ASP A 101 1.24 -29.20 15.88
N LYS A 102 0.12 -28.96 16.59
CA LYS A 102 -0.79 -29.98 17.14
C LYS A 102 -2.21 -29.64 16.73
N VAL A 103 -2.85 -30.55 16.00
CA VAL A 103 -4.22 -30.39 15.46
C VAL A 103 -5.11 -31.46 16.09
N GLN A 104 -6.26 -31.06 16.61
CA GLN A 104 -7.21 -31.97 17.24
C GLN A 104 -7.78 -32.96 16.21
N GLY A 105 -7.91 -34.23 16.59
CA GLY A 105 -8.38 -35.29 15.70
C GLY A 105 -7.31 -35.84 14.75
N HIS A 106 -6.09 -35.31 14.77
CA HIS A 106 -4.95 -35.88 14.08
C HIS A 106 -4.20 -36.85 15.02
N PRO A 107 -4.09 -38.15 14.67
CA PRO A 107 -3.49 -39.16 15.56
C PRO A 107 -1.98 -39.00 15.76
N GLU A 108 -1.31 -38.27 14.87
CA GLU A 108 0.11 -37.94 14.93
C GLU A 108 0.30 -36.41 14.85
N PRO A 109 1.33 -35.82 15.49
CA PRO A 109 1.68 -34.42 15.31
C PRO A 109 1.82 -34.12 13.82
N VAL A 110 1.22 -33.01 13.38
CA VAL A 110 1.34 -32.62 11.97
C VAL A 110 2.82 -32.33 11.70
N ARG A 111 3.36 -32.85 10.59
CA ARG A 111 4.76 -32.61 10.21
C ARG A 111 4.94 -31.18 9.72
N GLY A 112 5.10 -30.25 10.66
CA GLY A 112 5.34 -28.83 10.41
C GLY A 112 4.30 -27.94 11.08
N VAL A 113 4.16 -26.72 10.57
CA VAL A 113 3.22 -25.73 11.10
C VAL A 113 2.01 -25.63 10.18
N MET A 114 0.83 -25.75 10.77
CA MET A 114 -0.48 -25.55 10.15
C MET A 114 -1.05 -24.18 10.49
N LEU A 115 -1.87 -23.67 9.59
CA LEU A 115 -2.69 -22.47 9.77
C LEU A 115 -4.14 -22.88 10.06
N CYS A 116 -4.64 -22.54 11.25
CA CYS A 116 -5.91 -23.07 11.74
C CYS A 116 -6.70 -22.07 12.60
N HIS A 117 -8.02 -22.04 12.44
CA HIS A 117 -8.92 -21.50 13.45
C HIS A 117 -9.03 -22.48 14.61
N SER A 118 -8.47 -22.12 15.76
CA SER A 118 -8.27 -23.09 16.84
C SER A 118 -7.46 -24.31 16.35
N SER A 119 -7.28 -25.32 17.20
CA SER A 119 -6.64 -26.58 16.79
C SER A 119 -7.55 -27.48 15.93
N ILE A 120 -8.75 -27.03 15.54
CA ILE A 120 -9.80 -27.88 14.95
C ILE A 120 -9.99 -27.62 13.45
N ALA A 121 -9.85 -26.37 13.01
CA ALA A 121 -10.26 -25.95 11.68
C ALA A 121 -9.05 -25.41 10.88
N CYS A 122 -8.36 -26.30 10.17
CA CYS A 122 -7.14 -25.97 9.45
C CYS A 122 -7.36 -25.75 7.95
N TYR A 123 -6.61 -24.81 7.37
CA TYR A 123 -6.74 -24.39 5.97
C TYR A 123 -5.53 -24.77 5.11
N GLY A 124 -4.37 -24.98 5.73
CA GLY A 124 -3.16 -25.36 4.99
C GLY A 124 -1.88 -25.24 5.80
N LEU A 125 -0.76 -25.51 5.13
CA LEU A 125 0.58 -25.41 5.70
C LEU A 125 1.02 -23.95 5.75
N PHE A 126 1.55 -23.52 6.90
CA PHE A 126 2.13 -22.19 7.10
C PHE A 126 3.19 -21.85 6.05
N LYS A 127 4.07 -22.80 5.73
CA LYS A 127 5.14 -22.61 4.75
C LYS A 127 4.63 -22.19 3.37
N ALA A 128 3.46 -22.67 2.95
CA ALA A 128 2.90 -22.33 1.65
C ALA A 128 2.51 -20.85 1.59
N GLU A 129 1.79 -20.35 2.60
CA GLU A 129 1.43 -18.94 2.67
C GLU A 129 2.64 -18.04 2.94
N PHE A 130 3.56 -18.46 3.81
CA PHE A 130 4.79 -17.72 4.09
C PHE A 130 5.68 -17.60 2.84
N ALA A 131 5.79 -18.66 2.03
CA ALA A 131 6.51 -18.61 0.76
C ALA A 131 5.90 -17.59 -0.22
N ARG A 132 4.57 -17.43 -0.24
CA ARG A 132 3.90 -16.40 -1.06
C ARG A 132 4.25 -14.99 -0.59
N VAL A 133 4.35 -14.76 0.72
CA VAL A 133 4.81 -13.48 1.28
C VAL A 133 6.24 -13.18 0.85
N VAL A 134 7.14 -14.17 0.94
CA VAL A 134 8.53 -14.03 0.51
C VAL A 134 8.62 -13.75 -0.99
N ASP A 135 7.88 -14.48 -1.82
CA ASP A 135 7.84 -14.25 -3.27
C ASP A 135 7.33 -12.84 -3.62
N PHE A 136 6.30 -12.37 -2.90
CA PHE A 136 5.80 -11.01 -3.04
C PHE A 136 6.87 -9.96 -2.70
N LEU A 137 7.56 -10.09 -1.56
CA LEU A 137 8.62 -9.15 -1.18
C LEU A 137 9.81 -9.16 -2.15
N LYS A 138 10.14 -10.31 -2.73
CA LYS A 138 11.18 -10.41 -3.78
C LYS A 138 10.74 -9.71 -5.07
N LYS A 139 9.49 -9.88 -5.48
CA LYS A 139 8.92 -9.22 -6.67
C LYS A 139 8.75 -7.71 -6.49
N ASN A 140 8.51 -7.27 -5.25
CA ASN A 140 8.22 -5.88 -4.92
C ASN A 140 9.27 -5.33 -3.93
N PRO A 141 10.45 -4.88 -4.41
CA PRO A 141 11.59 -4.53 -3.55
C PRO A 141 11.36 -3.30 -2.67
N GLN A 142 10.36 -2.49 -2.99
CA GLN A 142 9.99 -1.30 -2.24
C GLN A 142 8.96 -1.59 -1.14
N GLU A 143 8.42 -2.80 -1.03
CA GLU A 143 7.33 -3.09 -0.08
C GLU A 143 7.85 -3.61 1.25
N VAL A 144 7.14 -3.30 2.34
CA VAL A 144 7.34 -3.89 3.66
C VAL A 144 6.08 -4.66 4.06
N VAL A 145 6.25 -5.86 4.61
CA VAL A 145 5.14 -6.69 5.09
C VAL A 145 5.36 -7.04 6.56
N THR A 146 4.29 -6.93 7.34
CA THR A 146 4.24 -7.31 8.75
C THR A 146 3.35 -8.53 8.93
N ILE A 147 3.82 -9.53 9.66
CA ILE A 147 3.04 -10.71 10.06
C ILE A 147 2.88 -10.69 11.58
N PHE A 148 1.64 -10.74 12.06
CA PHE A 148 1.30 -10.99 13.45
C PHE A 148 0.96 -12.46 13.61
N LEU A 149 1.76 -13.16 14.41
CA LEU A 149 1.55 -14.57 14.73
C LEU A 149 0.83 -14.68 16.07
N GLU A 150 -0.33 -15.33 16.06
CA GLU A 150 -0.87 -15.97 17.25
C GLU A 150 -0.33 -17.41 17.30
N ASN A 151 0.71 -17.63 18.10
CA ASN A 151 1.56 -18.81 17.95
C ASN A 151 1.32 -19.90 18.99
N TYR A 152 0.65 -20.97 18.58
CA TYR A 152 0.49 -22.20 19.38
C TYR A 152 1.49 -23.29 19.00
N ALA A 153 2.11 -23.20 17.82
CA ALA A 153 3.23 -24.04 17.44
C ALA A 153 4.44 -23.80 18.34
N SER A 154 5.22 -24.85 18.59
CA SER A 154 6.48 -24.77 19.34
C SER A 154 7.49 -23.83 18.68
N GLN A 155 8.32 -23.20 19.52
CA GLN A 155 9.35 -22.26 19.09
C GLN A 155 10.29 -22.86 18.04
N GLU A 156 10.75 -24.09 18.29
CA GLU A 156 11.63 -24.81 17.38
C GLU A 156 10.96 -25.06 16.03
N THR A 157 9.74 -25.61 16.03
CA THR A 157 9.04 -25.98 14.78
C THR A 157 8.72 -24.75 13.94
N LEU A 158 8.29 -23.65 14.57
CA LEU A 158 7.94 -22.42 13.88
C LEU A 158 9.15 -21.69 13.30
N THR A 159 10.20 -21.47 14.09
CA THR A 159 11.43 -20.80 13.62
C THR A 159 12.13 -21.60 12.54
N LYS A 160 12.16 -22.94 12.65
CA LYS A 160 12.68 -23.83 11.61
C LYS A 160 11.86 -23.74 10.32
N ALA A 161 10.53 -23.70 10.41
CA ALA A 161 9.68 -23.57 9.23
C ALA A 161 9.91 -22.24 8.48
N ILE A 162 10.09 -21.15 9.23
CA ILE A 162 10.45 -19.83 8.69
C ILE A 162 11.83 -19.86 8.03
N ALA A 163 12.86 -20.33 8.75
CA ALA A 163 14.23 -20.40 8.25
C ALA A 163 14.34 -21.20 6.95
N GLN A 164 13.67 -22.36 6.88
CA GLN A 164 13.68 -23.21 5.67
C GLN A 164 13.13 -22.47 4.45
N VAL A 165 12.01 -21.76 4.58
CA VAL A 165 11.45 -21.01 3.45
C VAL A 165 12.37 -19.86 3.04
N LEU A 166 12.94 -19.12 4.00
CA LEU A 166 13.89 -18.04 3.70
C LEU A 166 15.14 -18.56 2.96
N GLU A 167 15.69 -19.69 3.40
CA GLU A 167 16.84 -20.34 2.76
C GLU A 167 16.50 -20.89 1.37
N GLU A 168 15.39 -21.64 1.23
CA GLU A 168 14.93 -22.19 -0.05
C GLU A 168 14.68 -21.09 -1.10
N LYS A 169 14.24 -19.92 -0.65
CA LYS A 169 13.98 -18.76 -1.51
C LYS A 169 15.18 -17.81 -1.65
N ASN A 170 16.31 -18.08 -1.03
CA ASN A 170 17.47 -17.16 -0.95
C ASN A 170 17.04 -15.74 -0.53
N ALA A 171 16.39 -15.63 0.61
CA ALA A 171 15.75 -14.41 1.09
C ALA A 171 15.99 -14.17 2.60
N THR A 172 17.10 -14.69 3.13
CA THR A 172 17.44 -14.64 4.55
C THR A 172 17.70 -13.23 5.08
N ASP A 173 18.00 -12.29 4.19
CA ASP A 173 18.19 -10.87 4.47
C ASP A 173 16.87 -10.06 4.56
N LEU A 174 15.71 -10.71 4.33
CA LEU A 174 14.40 -10.06 4.46
C LEU A 174 13.99 -9.80 5.91
N LEU A 175 14.37 -10.69 6.83
CA LEU A 175 13.82 -10.69 8.18
C LEU A 175 14.37 -9.52 9.00
N PHE A 176 13.48 -8.78 9.65
CA PHE A 176 13.83 -7.61 10.43
C PHE A 176 14.71 -7.95 11.65
N GLN A 177 15.78 -7.17 11.87
CA GLN A 177 16.66 -7.30 13.03
C GLN A 177 16.47 -6.11 14.00
N PRO A 178 15.79 -6.28 15.15
CA PRO A 178 15.48 -5.19 16.08
C PRO A 178 16.63 -4.80 17.05
N SER A 179 17.84 -5.34 16.86
CA SER A 179 18.98 -5.16 17.75
C SER A 179 20.06 -4.22 17.20
N GLU A 180 21.20 -4.08 17.89
CA GLU A 180 22.37 -3.31 17.42
C GLU A 180 22.96 -3.82 16.10
N GLN A 181 22.79 -5.10 15.77
CA GLN A 181 23.18 -5.64 14.46
C GLN A 181 22.29 -5.12 13.32
N GLY A 182 21.07 -4.68 13.65
CA GLY A 182 20.07 -4.15 12.72
C GLY A 182 19.66 -2.73 13.07
N PHE A 183 18.38 -2.58 13.39
CA PHE A 183 17.79 -1.35 13.89
C PHE A 183 17.61 -1.47 15.39
N ASN A 184 18.43 -0.79 16.19
CA ASN A 184 18.26 -0.78 17.65
C ASN A 184 17.01 0.03 18.04
N ILE A 185 15.84 -0.58 17.89
CA ILE A 185 14.55 0.12 18.01
C ILE A 185 14.26 0.52 19.45
N ASP A 186 14.78 -0.22 20.44
CA ASP A 186 14.59 0.11 21.85
C ASP A 186 15.36 1.39 22.24
N LYS A 187 16.49 1.70 21.58
CA LYS A 187 17.23 2.96 21.77
C LYS A 187 16.84 4.07 20.80
N SER A 188 16.53 3.74 19.55
CA SER A 188 16.41 4.71 18.44
C SER A 188 14.98 4.86 17.88
N ASN A 189 14.01 4.11 18.41
CA ASN A 189 12.65 3.98 17.88
C ASN A 189 12.61 3.29 16.49
N TRP A 190 11.43 3.12 15.91
CA TRP A 190 11.24 2.47 14.61
C TRP A 190 12.03 3.16 13.49
N PRO A 191 12.62 2.40 12.56
CA PRO A 191 13.35 3.01 11.46
C PRO A 191 12.41 3.68 10.44
N ARG A 192 12.99 4.57 9.64
CA ARG A 192 12.36 5.03 8.39
C ARG A 192 12.13 3.84 7.47
N VAL A 193 10.97 3.77 6.82
CA VAL A 193 10.64 2.65 5.93
C VAL A 193 11.63 2.55 4.77
N ARG A 194 12.09 3.68 4.23
CA ARG A 194 13.15 3.71 3.21
C ARG A 194 14.48 3.06 3.67
N ASN A 195 14.77 3.10 4.97
CA ASN A 195 15.99 2.48 5.52
C ASN A 195 15.81 0.96 5.64
N MET A 196 14.61 0.50 6.00
CA MET A 196 14.25 -0.92 5.95
C MET A 196 14.40 -1.45 4.51
N VAL A 197 13.92 -0.67 3.54
CA VAL A 197 14.08 -1.00 2.12
C VAL A 197 15.54 -1.05 1.70
N ALA A 198 16.34 -0.05 2.06
CA ALA A 198 17.75 0.00 1.72
C ALA A 198 18.59 -1.15 2.31
N ARG A 199 18.19 -1.67 3.48
CA ARG A 199 18.83 -2.83 4.13
C ARG A 199 18.20 -4.18 3.74
N ASN A 200 17.16 -4.17 2.92
CA ASN A 200 16.30 -5.31 2.60
C ASN A 200 15.60 -5.99 3.80
N GLU A 201 15.73 -5.47 5.02
CA GLU A 201 15.03 -5.92 6.24
C GLU A 201 13.55 -5.48 6.25
N ARG A 202 12.75 -6.05 5.35
CA ARG A 202 11.39 -5.61 5.00
C ARG A 202 10.29 -6.59 5.43
N LEU A 203 10.64 -7.68 6.10
CA LEU A 203 9.71 -8.63 6.68
C LEU A 203 9.74 -8.52 8.20
N VAL A 204 8.69 -7.93 8.76
CA VAL A 204 8.53 -7.75 10.21
C VAL A 204 7.62 -8.88 10.73
N ILE A 205 8.05 -9.61 11.75
CA ILE A 205 7.22 -10.67 12.33
C ILE A 205 7.10 -10.47 13.83
N PHE A 206 5.87 -10.41 14.31
CA PHE A 206 5.52 -10.41 15.72
C PHE A 206 4.98 -11.78 16.14
N GLN A 207 5.27 -12.18 17.37
CA GLN A 207 4.73 -13.38 18.03
C GLN A 207 4.13 -12.97 19.38
N ASP A 208 3.14 -13.71 19.88
CA ASP A 208 2.30 -13.30 21.02
C ASP A 208 2.38 -14.18 22.27
N LYS A 209 3.08 -15.32 22.24
CA LYS A 209 3.15 -16.25 23.39
C LYS A 209 4.48 -16.28 24.15
N TRP A 210 5.62 -16.00 23.50
CA TRP A 210 6.92 -16.01 24.17
C TRP A 210 7.28 -14.61 24.66
N ASP A 211 7.66 -14.44 25.92
CA ASP A 211 7.89 -13.13 26.52
C ASP A 211 9.23 -12.46 26.14
N PHE A 212 9.86 -12.90 25.04
CA PHE A 212 11.11 -12.39 24.50
C PHE A 212 11.18 -12.47 22.96
N ASP A 213 12.10 -11.71 22.37
CA ASP A 213 12.40 -11.75 20.93
C ASP A 213 13.13 -13.07 20.58
N VAL A 214 12.59 -13.85 19.65
CA VAL A 214 13.10 -15.18 19.31
C VAL A 214 13.96 -15.11 18.04
N PRO A 215 15.23 -15.56 18.06
CA PRO A 215 16.06 -15.57 16.87
C PRO A 215 15.61 -16.64 15.87
N VAL A 216 15.62 -16.29 14.59
CA VAL A 216 15.52 -17.25 13.48
C VAL A 216 16.94 -17.56 13.01
N GLN A 217 17.35 -18.81 13.20
CA GLN A 217 18.70 -19.27 12.87
C GLN A 217 18.71 -20.13 11.61
N SER A 218 19.88 -20.21 10.97
CA SER A 218 20.08 -21.10 9.83
C SER A 218 19.84 -22.56 10.21
N THR A 219 19.24 -23.30 9.29
CA THR A 219 19.09 -24.76 9.37
C THR A 219 20.32 -25.51 8.88
N LYS A 220 21.30 -24.80 8.31
CA LYS A 220 22.52 -25.38 7.72
C LYS A 220 23.78 -24.96 8.49
N ASP A 221 23.83 -23.71 8.94
CA ASP A 221 25.03 -23.11 9.52
C ASP A 221 24.81 -22.70 10.99
N ALA A 222 25.42 -23.43 11.92
CA ALA A 222 25.28 -23.15 13.35
C ALA A 222 25.77 -21.73 13.70
N GLY A 223 24.96 -20.98 14.46
CA GLY A 223 25.29 -19.63 14.93
C GLY A 223 24.96 -18.50 13.95
N VAL A 224 24.45 -18.79 12.76
CA VAL A 224 23.99 -17.76 11.81
C VAL A 224 22.55 -17.38 12.14
N GLU A 225 22.32 -16.11 12.49
CA GLU A 225 21.00 -15.52 12.75
C GLU A 225 20.55 -14.67 11.54
N TYR A 226 19.31 -14.86 11.08
CA TYR A 226 18.71 -14.11 9.98
C TYR A 226 17.94 -12.87 10.45
N GLY A 227 17.42 -12.90 11.67
CA GLY A 227 16.58 -11.85 12.27
C GLY A 227 15.77 -12.43 13.42
N ARG A 228 14.76 -11.70 13.89
CA ARG A 228 14.01 -12.09 15.09
C ARG A 228 12.50 -11.99 14.93
N LEU A 229 11.78 -12.93 15.55
CA LEU A 229 10.34 -12.82 15.81
C LEU A 229 10.17 -12.00 17.08
N MET A 230 9.59 -10.81 16.96
CA MET A 230 9.49 -9.86 18.07
C MET A 230 8.33 -10.20 19.00
N TYR A 231 8.53 -10.09 20.31
CA TYR A 231 7.41 -10.22 21.25
C TYR A 231 6.47 -9.01 21.14
N THR A 232 5.24 -9.27 20.68
CA THR A 232 4.29 -8.21 20.32
C THR A 232 3.96 -7.31 21.50
N TRP A 233 3.80 -7.86 22.72
CA TRP A 233 3.37 -7.08 23.89
C TRP A 233 4.43 -6.12 24.43
N ASN A 234 5.68 -6.21 23.97
CA ASN A 234 6.74 -5.23 24.23
C ASN A 234 6.88 -4.17 23.12
N ARG A 235 6.13 -4.29 22.02
CA ARG A 235 6.30 -3.49 20.80
C ARG A 235 5.01 -2.86 20.30
N THR A 236 3.84 -3.34 20.74
CA THR A 236 2.54 -2.96 20.22
C THR A 236 1.52 -2.65 21.32
N VAL A 237 0.52 -1.87 20.94
CA VAL A 237 -0.75 -1.73 21.65
C VAL A 237 -1.84 -2.17 20.68
N GLU A 238 -2.81 -2.92 21.17
CA GLU A 238 -3.81 -3.53 20.30
C GLU A 238 -5.20 -3.42 20.91
N THR A 239 -6.21 -3.09 20.10
CA THR A 239 -7.58 -3.03 20.63
C THR A 239 -8.19 -4.41 20.80
N THR A 240 -9.18 -4.53 21.68
CA THR A 240 -10.11 -5.66 21.63
C THR A 240 -10.81 -5.73 20.27
N TYR A 241 -11.18 -6.94 19.89
CA TYR A 241 -12.19 -7.24 18.88
C TYR A 241 -13.52 -7.53 19.59
N ASP A 242 -14.62 -7.66 18.85
CA ASP A 242 -15.93 -7.93 19.46
C ASP A 242 -16.14 -9.43 19.72
N TYR A 243 -16.45 -9.80 20.96
CA TYR A 243 -16.74 -11.19 21.34
C TYR A 243 -18.22 -11.57 21.28
N GLY A 244 -19.11 -10.57 21.14
CA GLY A 244 -20.57 -10.73 21.19
C GLY A 244 -21.22 -10.99 19.82
N GLY A 245 -20.46 -10.86 18.72
CA GLY A 245 -20.97 -10.96 17.35
C GLY A 245 -21.57 -9.65 16.82
N ASP A 246 -21.27 -8.55 17.50
CA ASP A 246 -21.61 -7.19 17.10
C ASP A 246 -20.40 -6.47 16.51
N ARG A 247 -20.65 -5.32 15.87
CA ARG A 247 -19.58 -4.48 15.35
C ARG A 247 -18.75 -3.93 16.53
N PRO A 248 -17.40 -4.02 16.50
CA PRO A 248 -16.57 -3.40 17.53
C PRO A 248 -16.90 -1.92 17.71
N SER A 249 -17.13 -1.52 18.96
CA SER A 249 -17.39 -0.12 19.35
C SER A 249 -16.41 0.32 20.43
N GLY A 250 -16.12 1.61 20.47
CA GLY A 250 -15.12 2.13 21.40
C GLY A 250 -13.69 1.74 21.03
N CYS A 251 -12.77 2.00 21.96
CA CYS A 251 -11.36 1.71 21.81
C CYS A 251 -10.74 1.28 23.15
N ALA A 252 -10.86 -0.01 23.46
CA ALA A 252 -10.26 -0.62 24.64
C ALA A 252 -9.03 -1.43 24.24
N SER A 253 -7.97 -1.38 25.05
CA SER A 253 -6.81 -2.23 24.84
C SER A 253 -7.15 -3.68 25.15
N ARG A 254 -6.67 -4.63 24.33
CA ARG A 254 -6.75 -6.07 24.61
C ARG A 254 -5.61 -6.58 25.49
N ASN A 255 -4.62 -5.74 25.76
CA ASN A 255 -3.48 -6.07 26.62
C ASN A 255 -3.37 -5.04 27.76
N GLY A 256 -2.38 -5.23 28.64
CA GLY A 256 -2.13 -4.33 29.77
C GLY A 256 -1.56 -2.96 29.38
N ASN A 257 -1.20 -2.73 28.11
CA ASN A 257 -0.63 -1.46 27.66
C ASN A 257 -1.75 -0.47 27.31
N SER A 258 -1.62 0.77 27.76
CA SER A 258 -2.54 1.86 27.37
C SER A 258 -2.40 2.19 25.88
N LEU A 259 -3.52 2.36 25.17
CA LEU A 259 -3.52 2.72 23.74
C LEU A 259 -2.84 4.07 23.46
N GLY A 260 -2.92 5.01 24.42
CA GLY A 260 -2.30 6.34 24.36
C GLY A 260 -0.86 6.38 24.88
N LEU A 261 -0.24 5.23 25.11
CA LEU A 261 1.13 5.15 25.63
C LEU A 261 2.12 5.78 24.63
N PRO A 262 2.90 6.81 25.04
CA PRO A 262 3.81 7.49 24.11
C PRO A 262 5.05 6.65 23.78
N LYS A 263 5.54 5.86 24.76
CA LYS A 263 6.71 4.99 24.64
C LYS A 263 6.55 3.73 25.47
N MET A 264 7.08 2.62 24.99
CA MET A 264 7.15 1.37 25.74
C MET A 264 8.04 1.52 26.99
N PRO A 265 7.67 0.93 28.14
CA PRO A 265 8.42 1.08 29.38
C PRO A 265 9.91 0.72 29.22
N GLY A 266 10.79 1.61 29.68
CA GLY A 266 12.24 1.38 29.61
C GLY A 266 12.88 1.56 28.24
N THR A 267 12.15 2.04 27.23
CA THR A 267 12.65 2.19 25.86
C THR A 267 12.34 3.58 25.26
N ASN A 268 12.95 3.88 24.13
CA ASN A 268 12.56 5.00 23.26
C ASN A 268 11.51 4.62 22.22
N LEU A 269 11.02 3.38 22.24
CA LEU A 269 10.14 2.83 21.23
C LEU A 269 8.72 3.36 21.39
N THR A 270 8.18 3.96 20.34
CA THR A 270 6.74 4.26 20.24
C THR A 270 6.01 2.97 19.89
N PRO A 271 5.04 2.49 20.69
CA PRO A 271 4.36 1.23 20.39
C PRO A 271 3.60 1.30 19.07
N LEU A 272 3.65 0.27 18.21
CA LEU A 272 2.77 0.23 17.04
C LEU A 272 1.32 0.00 17.48
N PHE A 273 0.38 0.78 16.95
CA PHE A 273 -1.03 0.66 17.29
C PHE A 273 -1.77 -0.23 16.28
N THR A 274 -2.21 -1.42 16.70
CA THR A 274 -3.06 -2.33 15.94
C THR A 274 -4.53 -2.18 16.35
N MET A 275 -5.41 -1.87 15.40
CA MET A 275 -6.84 -1.73 15.62
C MET A 275 -7.59 -2.89 14.95
N ASN A 276 -8.33 -3.66 15.74
CA ASN A 276 -9.13 -4.80 15.26
C ASN A 276 -10.55 -4.37 14.91
N GLN A 277 -10.91 -4.40 13.64
CA GLN A 277 -12.24 -4.11 13.10
C GLN A 277 -12.88 -5.39 12.55
N PHE A 278 -13.21 -6.30 13.45
CA PHE A 278 -13.92 -7.54 13.15
C PHE A 278 -14.56 -8.09 14.42
N ASP A 279 -15.58 -8.91 14.25
CA ASP A 279 -16.17 -9.72 15.31
C ASP A 279 -15.52 -11.12 15.38
N SER A 280 -15.63 -11.79 16.53
CA SER A 280 -15.13 -13.14 16.77
C SER A 280 -16.15 -14.24 16.48
N SER A 281 -17.34 -13.90 15.96
CA SER A 281 -18.34 -14.88 15.56
C SER A 281 -17.82 -15.62 14.34
N VAL A 282 -17.24 -16.78 14.60
CA VAL A 282 -16.79 -17.69 13.55
C VAL A 282 -17.94 -18.10 12.62
N LEU A 283 -19.21 -17.99 13.02
CA LEU A 283 -20.32 -18.56 12.27
C LEU A 283 -20.68 -17.80 10.98
N ASN A 284 -20.45 -16.48 10.90
CA ASN A 284 -20.80 -15.70 9.70
C ASN A 284 -20.01 -14.39 9.51
N PRO A 285 -18.66 -14.45 9.49
CA PRO A 285 -17.81 -13.26 9.32
C PRO A 285 -18.05 -12.52 7.99
N GLU A 286 -18.45 -13.25 6.93
CA GLU A 286 -18.66 -12.66 5.60
C GLU A 286 -19.82 -11.67 5.59
N SER A 287 -20.98 -12.04 6.15
CA SER A 287 -22.15 -11.15 6.16
C SER A 287 -21.94 -9.88 6.98
N LYS A 288 -21.13 -9.94 8.05
CA LYS A 288 -20.89 -8.84 8.98
C LYS A 288 -19.89 -7.82 8.44
N SER A 289 -18.88 -8.30 7.71
CA SER A 289 -17.81 -7.47 7.15
C SER A 289 -18.29 -6.32 6.24
N PHE A 290 -19.46 -6.43 5.60
CA PHE A 290 -20.05 -5.29 4.88
C PHE A 290 -20.35 -4.13 5.83
N GLY A 291 -20.94 -4.38 7.01
CA GLY A 291 -21.25 -3.34 8.00
C GLY A 291 -20.06 -2.93 8.86
N ASP A 292 -19.05 -3.78 9.02
CA ASP A 292 -17.86 -3.48 9.81
C ASP A 292 -16.86 -2.58 9.07
N ASN A 293 -16.81 -2.69 7.75
CA ASN A 293 -15.89 -1.95 6.91
C ASN A 293 -16.53 -0.64 6.39
N GLY A 294 -15.74 0.18 5.70
CA GLY A 294 -16.21 1.41 5.06
C GLY A 294 -16.35 2.61 6.00
N GLN A 295 -17.50 3.29 5.94
CA GLN A 295 -17.77 4.47 6.76
C GLN A 295 -17.82 4.12 8.24
N SER A 296 -18.30 2.93 8.58
CA SER A 296 -18.33 2.47 9.96
C SER A 296 -16.89 2.33 10.53
N LEU A 297 -15.95 1.75 9.78
CA LEU A 297 -14.53 1.68 10.12
C LEU A 297 -13.96 3.09 10.31
N LYS A 298 -14.20 4.00 9.35
CA LYS A 298 -13.75 5.40 9.45
C LYS A 298 -14.29 6.09 10.70
N ASN A 299 -15.56 5.89 11.02
CA ASN A 299 -16.19 6.46 12.21
C ASN A 299 -15.52 5.97 13.49
N ARG A 300 -15.18 4.68 13.59
CA ARG A 300 -14.51 4.16 14.78
C ARG A 300 -13.10 4.73 14.93
N ILE A 301 -12.34 4.87 13.84
CA ILE A 301 -11.04 5.55 13.87
C ILE A 301 -11.20 6.97 14.40
N ASP A 302 -12.09 7.76 13.78
CA ASP A 302 -12.22 9.18 14.04
C ASP A 302 -12.82 9.50 15.42
N ARG A 303 -13.84 8.75 15.84
CA ARG A 303 -14.67 9.07 17.01
C ARG A 303 -14.32 8.27 18.25
N ASP A 304 -13.83 7.05 18.08
CA ASP A 304 -13.62 6.14 19.19
C ASP A 304 -12.12 6.00 19.50
N CYS A 305 -11.31 5.68 18.49
CA CYS A 305 -9.92 5.29 18.70
C CYS A 305 -8.92 6.46 18.71
N ARG A 306 -9.00 7.39 17.76
CA ARG A 306 -8.08 8.55 17.72
C ARG A 306 -8.14 9.38 19.02
N PRO A 307 -9.31 9.63 19.65
CA PRO A 307 -9.36 10.36 20.92
C PRO A 307 -8.70 9.61 22.09
N VAL A 308 -8.67 8.27 22.09
CA VAL A 308 -8.07 7.46 23.15
C VAL A 308 -6.57 7.25 22.91
N ALA A 309 -6.19 6.83 21.71
CA ALA A 309 -4.82 6.52 21.34
C ALA A 309 -3.96 7.78 21.08
N LYS A 310 -4.59 8.93 20.86
CA LYS A 310 -3.95 10.23 20.51
C LYS A 310 -3.13 10.17 19.22
N ARG A 311 -3.41 9.19 18.36
CA ARG A 311 -2.76 8.95 17.06
C ARG A 311 -3.61 8.04 16.20
N ASP A 312 -3.28 7.99 14.91
CA ASP A 312 -3.88 7.06 13.97
C ASP A 312 -3.35 5.63 14.19
N PRO A 313 -4.14 4.60 13.87
CA PRO A 313 -3.68 3.22 13.92
C PRO A 313 -2.58 2.96 12.90
N ASN A 314 -1.56 2.23 13.32
CA ASN A 314 -0.54 1.72 12.43
C ASN A 314 -1.07 0.52 11.65
N PHE A 315 -1.79 -0.41 12.28
CA PHE A 315 -2.36 -1.56 11.59
C PHE A 315 -3.87 -1.58 11.77
N ILE A 316 -4.62 -1.74 10.68
CA ILE A 316 -6.08 -1.85 10.71
C ILE A 316 -6.43 -3.26 10.24
N ALA A 317 -6.79 -4.12 11.19
CA ALA A 317 -7.11 -5.52 10.93
C ALA A 317 -8.61 -5.69 10.63
N VAL A 318 -8.95 -6.27 9.49
CA VAL A 318 -10.34 -6.47 9.03
C VAL A 318 -10.58 -7.91 8.54
N ASN A 319 -11.84 -8.34 8.61
CA ASN A 319 -12.35 -9.44 7.79
C ASN A 319 -12.78 -8.90 6.41
N PHE A 320 -12.60 -9.70 5.36
CA PHE A 320 -13.01 -9.40 3.98
C PHE A 320 -12.66 -7.98 3.54
N HIS A 321 -11.37 -7.70 3.31
CA HIS A 321 -10.87 -6.35 3.03
C HIS A 321 -11.48 -5.64 1.80
N GLN A 322 -12.24 -6.35 0.99
CA GLN A 322 -12.94 -5.85 -0.19
C GLN A 322 -14.37 -5.36 0.12
N HIS A 323 -14.93 -5.75 1.26
CA HIS A 323 -16.31 -5.41 1.65
C HIS A 323 -16.37 -4.00 2.24
N SER A 324 -17.53 -3.35 2.09
CA SER A 324 -17.78 -2.01 2.60
C SER A 324 -19.28 -1.68 2.65
N ASP A 325 -19.68 -0.89 3.65
CA ASP A 325 -21.03 -0.34 3.80
C ASP A 325 -21.30 0.86 2.88
N THR A 326 -20.25 1.42 2.29
CA THR A 326 -20.29 2.73 1.62
C THR A 326 -19.49 2.67 0.31
N PRO A 327 -20.14 2.89 -0.85
CA PRO A 327 -19.44 2.97 -2.12
C PRO A 327 -18.27 3.97 -2.08
N GLY A 328 -17.11 3.56 -2.60
CA GLY A 328 -15.90 4.40 -2.65
C GLY A 328 -15.13 4.51 -1.34
N VAL A 329 -15.62 3.96 -0.22
CA VAL A 329 -14.91 3.93 1.07
C VAL A 329 -14.57 2.49 1.39
N THR A 330 -13.39 2.00 1.00
CA THR A 330 -12.94 0.64 1.32
C THR A 330 -11.94 0.66 2.49
N PRO A 331 -11.66 -0.48 3.15
CA PRO A 331 -10.57 -0.55 4.12
C PRO A 331 -9.24 -0.01 3.58
N LEU A 332 -8.91 -0.29 2.32
CA LEU A 332 -7.72 0.27 1.67
C LEU A 332 -7.81 1.79 1.51
N SER A 333 -8.93 2.34 1.03
CA SER A 333 -9.04 3.79 0.87
C SER A 333 -8.98 4.53 2.21
N VAL A 334 -9.51 3.91 3.28
CA VAL A 334 -9.41 4.45 4.64
C VAL A 334 -7.95 4.48 5.10
N VAL A 335 -7.19 3.40 4.88
CA VAL A 335 -5.75 3.37 5.19
C VAL A 335 -4.98 4.40 4.36
N ASP A 336 -5.24 4.49 3.05
CA ASP A 336 -4.62 5.48 2.18
C ASP A 336 -4.88 6.90 2.69
N ASP A 337 -6.11 7.22 3.12
CA ASP A 337 -6.48 8.52 3.67
C ASP A 337 -5.69 8.87 4.93
N LEU A 338 -5.38 7.89 5.80
CA LEU A 338 -4.51 8.11 6.96
C LEU A 338 -3.08 8.45 6.52
N ASN A 339 -2.56 7.79 5.48
CA ASN A 339 -1.19 7.97 4.99
C ASN A 339 -0.98 9.24 4.17
N ARG A 340 -2.03 9.80 3.56
CA ARG A 340 -1.96 11.03 2.75
C ARG A 340 -1.41 12.24 3.52
N ASN A 341 -1.53 12.24 4.84
CA ASN A 341 -0.95 13.26 5.72
C ASN A 341 0.50 12.99 6.15
N THR A 342 1.03 11.79 5.88
CA THR A 342 2.37 11.36 6.30
C THR A 342 3.39 11.49 5.16
N VAL A 343 2.98 11.24 3.90
CA VAL A 343 3.85 11.35 2.72
C VAL A 343 3.96 12.78 2.25
N ILE A 344 5.19 13.25 2.02
CA ILE A 344 5.43 14.37 1.10
C ILE A 344 5.30 13.80 -0.32
N ILE A 345 4.17 14.06 -0.97
CA ILE A 345 3.88 13.55 -2.31
C ILE A 345 4.57 14.46 -3.33
N ASP A 346 5.28 13.86 -4.28
CA ASP A 346 5.78 14.58 -5.46
C ASP A 346 4.60 15.25 -6.20
N PRO A 347 4.84 16.34 -6.95
CA PRO A 347 3.81 16.94 -7.78
C PRO A 347 3.04 15.88 -8.59
N HIS A 348 1.71 15.84 -8.44
CA HIS A 348 0.84 14.85 -9.08
C HIS A 348 -0.39 15.51 -9.73
N GLN A 349 -0.87 14.95 -10.85
CA GLN A 349 -2.01 15.50 -11.61
C GLN A 349 -3.32 15.57 -10.81
N ALA A 350 -3.46 14.70 -9.81
CA ALA A 350 -4.61 14.63 -8.91
C ALA A 350 -4.50 15.54 -7.69
N LEU A 351 -3.34 16.20 -7.49
CA LEU A 351 -3.04 17.01 -6.32
C LEU A 351 -3.21 18.49 -6.67
N TRP A 352 -4.06 19.19 -5.92
CA TRP A 352 -4.47 20.55 -6.22
C TRP A 352 -4.17 21.50 -5.06
N THR A 353 -3.61 22.65 -5.39
CA THR A 353 -3.46 23.79 -4.48
C THR A 353 -4.62 24.75 -4.68
N VAL A 354 -5.04 25.43 -3.61
CA VAL A 354 -6.11 26.43 -3.67
C VAL A 354 -5.55 27.78 -3.24
N SER A 355 -5.56 28.75 -4.15
CA SER A 355 -5.09 30.12 -3.87
C SER A 355 -6.09 30.89 -2.99
N PRO A 356 -5.67 31.98 -2.33
CA PRO A 356 -6.60 32.88 -1.62
C PRO A 356 -7.72 33.43 -2.50
N GLY A 357 -7.44 33.61 -3.80
CA GLY A 357 -8.42 33.96 -4.83
C GLY A 357 -9.32 32.80 -5.26
N LYS A 358 -9.36 31.70 -4.52
CA LYS A 358 -10.21 30.51 -4.75
C LYS A 358 -9.96 29.81 -6.08
N GLN A 359 -8.78 29.98 -6.67
CA GLN A 359 -8.39 29.28 -7.90
C GLN A 359 -7.67 27.98 -7.56
N TYR A 360 -8.08 26.90 -8.24
CA TYR A 360 -7.55 25.55 -8.03
C TYR A 360 -6.48 25.28 -9.09
N VAL A 361 -5.27 24.93 -8.66
CA VAL A 361 -4.11 24.73 -9.53
C VAL A 361 -3.50 23.36 -9.27
N SER A 362 -3.38 22.55 -10.31
CA SER A 362 -2.71 21.25 -10.20
C SER A 362 -1.22 21.45 -9.90
N THR A 363 -0.67 20.65 -9.00
CA THR A 363 0.73 20.77 -8.56
C THR A 363 1.76 20.56 -9.67
N ILE A 364 1.39 19.86 -10.75
CA ILE A 364 2.25 19.66 -11.93
C ILE A 364 2.06 20.71 -13.02
N ALA A 365 1.07 21.61 -12.90
CA ALA A 365 0.76 22.64 -13.88
C ALA A 365 0.46 23.98 -13.17
N THR A 366 1.50 24.56 -12.58
CA THR A 366 1.43 25.63 -11.56
C THR A 366 0.87 26.98 -12.02
N ASN A 367 0.55 27.16 -13.30
CA ASN A 367 -0.12 28.36 -13.84
C ASN A 367 -1.40 28.04 -14.63
N ARG A 368 -1.97 26.86 -14.41
CA ARG A 368 -3.19 26.39 -15.08
C ARG A 368 -4.28 26.19 -14.02
N CYS A 369 -5.23 27.10 -14.02
CA CYS A 369 -6.33 27.13 -13.08
C CYS A 369 -7.54 26.38 -13.64
N MET A 370 -8.21 25.60 -12.78
CA MET A 370 -9.52 25.02 -13.09
C MET A 370 -10.56 26.13 -13.25
N VAL A 371 -11.33 26.09 -14.34
CA VAL A 371 -12.34 27.10 -14.66
C VAL A 371 -13.65 26.49 -15.14
N ARG A 372 -14.73 27.23 -14.97
CA ARG A 372 -15.94 27.04 -15.76
C ARG A 372 -15.62 27.37 -17.22
N GLY A 373 -15.52 26.34 -18.03
CA GLY A 373 -15.27 26.39 -19.46
C GLY A 373 -16.55 26.59 -20.26
N ASP A 374 -16.55 26.08 -21.48
CA ASP A 374 -17.62 26.29 -22.44
C ASP A 374 -18.95 25.70 -21.95
N GLU A 375 -20.01 26.46 -22.16
CA GLU A 375 -21.38 26.14 -21.77
C GLU A 375 -22.03 25.21 -22.80
N PHE A 376 -22.91 24.32 -22.34
CA PHE A 376 -23.71 23.47 -23.20
C PHE A 376 -24.82 24.28 -23.89
N GLU A 377 -25.36 23.75 -24.98
CA GLU A 377 -26.38 24.45 -25.78
C GLU A 377 -27.66 24.77 -24.99
N ASP A 378 -27.97 24.00 -23.95
CA ASP A 378 -29.14 24.19 -23.09
C ASP A 378 -28.97 25.27 -22.02
N GLY A 379 -27.77 25.83 -21.86
CA GLY A 379 -27.44 26.86 -20.88
C GLY A 379 -27.52 26.41 -19.41
N GLN A 380 -27.65 25.11 -19.15
CA GLN A 380 -27.80 24.60 -17.78
C GLN A 380 -26.47 24.22 -17.15
N GLY A 381 -25.44 23.97 -17.95
CA GLY A 381 -24.14 23.57 -17.45
C GLY A 381 -23.05 23.73 -18.48
N GLY A 382 -21.87 23.21 -18.20
CA GLY A 382 -20.79 23.21 -19.17
C GLY A 382 -19.58 22.42 -18.74
N LEU A 383 -18.54 22.50 -19.56
CA LEU A 383 -17.29 21.80 -19.35
C LEU A 383 -16.46 22.47 -18.25
N VAL A 384 -15.81 21.67 -17.41
CA VAL A 384 -14.75 22.15 -16.51
C VAL A 384 -13.42 22.01 -17.22
N THR A 385 -12.74 23.12 -17.43
CA THR A 385 -11.51 23.16 -18.23
C THR A 385 -10.40 23.84 -17.45
N GLN A 386 -9.25 24.01 -18.07
CA GLN A 386 -8.18 24.84 -17.55
C GLN A 386 -7.89 26.02 -18.45
N ARG A 387 -7.57 27.14 -17.80
CA ARG A 387 -7.04 28.35 -18.42
C ARG A 387 -5.88 28.88 -17.57
N ASN A 388 -5.15 29.87 -18.09
CA ASN A 388 -4.14 30.53 -17.28
C ASN A 388 -4.78 31.15 -16.05
N CYS A 389 -4.12 31.03 -14.91
CA CYS A 389 -4.58 31.67 -13.68
C CYS A 389 -4.66 33.19 -13.88
N ALA A 390 -5.67 33.81 -13.25
CA ALA A 390 -5.94 35.23 -13.40
C ALA A 390 -5.77 35.97 -12.07
N ASN A 391 -5.33 37.22 -12.13
CA ASN A 391 -5.26 38.12 -10.98
C ASN A 391 -5.78 39.52 -11.38
N PRO A 392 -6.94 39.97 -10.87
CA PRO A 392 -7.82 39.26 -9.93
C PRO A 392 -8.51 38.05 -10.57
N ALA A 393 -8.82 37.03 -9.77
CA ALA A 393 -9.51 35.84 -10.24
C ALA A 393 -10.98 36.17 -10.60
N PRO A 394 -11.44 35.97 -11.86
CA PRO A 394 -12.84 36.17 -12.21
C PRO A 394 -13.71 35.03 -11.68
N SER A 395 -15.03 35.22 -11.63
CA SER A 395 -15.97 34.22 -11.07
C SER A 395 -15.92 32.85 -11.76
N SER A 396 -15.45 32.78 -13.01
CA SER A 396 -15.23 31.53 -13.73
C SER A 396 -14.05 30.71 -13.20
N HIS A 397 -13.10 31.31 -12.49
CA HIS A 397 -11.91 30.65 -11.93
C HIS A 397 -12.05 30.33 -10.44
N GLN A 398 -13.10 30.84 -9.80
CA GLN A 398 -13.29 30.72 -8.36
C GLN A 398 -14.13 29.49 -8.02
N TRP A 399 -13.62 28.66 -7.11
CA TRP A 399 -14.28 27.47 -6.59
C TRP A 399 -14.18 27.40 -5.06
N THR A 400 -15.22 26.98 -4.38
CA THR A 400 -15.26 26.86 -2.91
C THR A 400 -15.81 25.51 -2.51
N ALA A 401 -15.08 24.80 -1.64
CA ALA A 401 -15.62 23.63 -0.96
C ALA A 401 -16.59 24.08 0.13
N THR A 402 -17.86 23.72 0.02
CA THR A 402 -18.90 24.08 0.99
C THR A 402 -19.64 22.82 1.44
N PRO A 403 -19.85 22.63 2.75
CA PRO A 403 -20.70 21.55 3.24
C PRO A 403 -22.11 21.63 2.66
N PRO A 404 -22.79 20.49 2.46
CA PRO A 404 -24.18 20.50 2.04
C PRO A 404 -25.11 21.09 3.11
N THR A 405 -26.07 21.91 2.68
CA THR A 405 -27.07 22.49 3.59
C THR A 405 -28.19 21.49 3.85
N GLY A 406 -28.40 21.14 5.11
CA GLY A 406 -29.62 20.48 5.56
C GLY A 406 -29.49 19.01 5.93
N TYR A 407 -28.50 18.25 5.44
CA TYR A 407 -28.34 16.84 5.83
C TYR A 407 -26.89 16.35 5.67
N ASP A 408 -26.42 15.70 6.74
CA ASP A 408 -25.23 14.85 6.89
C ASP A 408 -23.93 15.45 7.48
N GLY A 409 -23.48 14.83 8.58
CA GLY A 409 -22.17 15.02 9.22
C GLY A 409 -21.07 14.07 8.72
N LYS A 410 -21.22 13.50 7.52
CA LYS A 410 -20.23 12.61 6.85
C LYS A 410 -19.05 13.32 6.19
N GLY A 411 -18.95 14.65 6.28
CA GLY A 411 -17.73 15.39 5.94
C GLY A 411 -17.45 15.59 4.44
N PHE A 412 -18.42 15.31 3.56
CA PHE A 412 -18.33 15.62 2.12
C PHE A 412 -18.66 17.10 1.82
N HIS A 413 -18.20 17.58 0.67
CA HIS A 413 -18.34 18.97 0.24
C HIS A 413 -18.88 19.04 -1.19
N TRP A 414 -19.71 20.05 -1.46
CA TRP A 414 -19.89 20.56 -2.82
C TRP A 414 -18.71 21.44 -3.18
N ILE A 415 -18.15 21.26 -4.37
CA ILE A 415 -17.17 22.20 -4.93
C ILE A 415 -17.95 23.19 -5.80
N LYS A 416 -18.31 24.34 -5.22
CA LYS A 416 -19.16 25.37 -5.86
C LYS A 416 -18.34 26.41 -6.60
N ALA A 417 -18.68 26.65 -7.85
CA ALA A 417 -18.14 27.75 -8.64
C ALA A 417 -18.67 29.11 -8.15
N GLY A 418 -18.02 30.20 -8.57
CA GLY A 418 -18.38 31.57 -8.17
C GLY A 418 -19.79 32.03 -8.56
N ASN A 419 -20.47 31.35 -9.50
CA ASN A 419 -21.87 31.59 -9.87
C ASN A 419 -22.86 30.68 -9.10
N GLY A 420 -22.39 29.83 -8.18
CA GLY A 420 -23.22 28.94 -7.37
C GLY A 420 -23.47 27.55 -7.95
N THR A 421 -22.99 27.23 -9.15
CA THR A 421 -23.07 25.85 -9.71
C THR A 421 -22.05 24.92 -9.08
N CYS A 422 -22.30 23.62 -9.09
CA CYS A 422 -21.44 22.59 -8.51
C CYS A 422 -20.59 21.88 -9.58
N LEU A 423 -19.39 21.47 -9.18
CA LEU A 423 -18.59 20.49 -9.89
C LEU A 423 -19.31 19.12 -9.87
N THR A 424 -19.48 18.50 -11.03
CA THR A 424 -20.18 17.22 -11.19
C THR A 424 -19.44 16.29 -12.15
N VAL A 425 -19.64 14.99 -11.95
CA VAL A 425 -19.38 13.96 -12.97
C VAL A 425 -20.64 13.71 -13.81
N PRO A 426 -20.52 13.28 -15.08
CA PRO A 426 -21.67 12.85 -15.88
C PRO A 426 -22.39 11.67 -15.21
N TYR A 427 -23.72 11.75 -15.16
CA TYR A 427 -24.56 10.65 -14.71
C TYR A 427 -24.78 9.66 -15.85
N ASN A 428 -24.65 8.35 -15.56
CA ASN A 428 -24.79 7.29 -16.55
C ASN A 428 -25.69 6.15 -16.01
N ASN A 429 -26.95 6.46 -15.73
CA ASN A 429 -27.99 5.51 -15.31
C ASN A 429 -27.54 4.54 -14.20
N GLY A 430 -26.88 5.08 -13.18
CA GLY A 430 -26.38 4.30 -12.04
C GLY A 430 -25.03 3.61 -12.25
N THR A 431 -24.46 3.65 -13.46
CA THR A 431 -23.11 3.15 -13.72
C THR A 431 -22.08 4.27 -13.53
N PRO A 432 -21.12 4.15 -12.58
CA PRO A 432 -20.10 5.17 -12.40
C PRO A 432 -19.22 5.34 -13.66
N PRO A 433 -18.95 6.58 -14.10
CA PRO A 433 -18.05 6.84 -15.21
C PRO A 433 -16.60 6.36 -14.95
N GLY A 434 -15.90 6.00 -16.03
CA GLY A 434 -14.53 5.47 -16.02
C GLY A 434 -13.45 6.53 -15.76
N ASN A 435 -12.18 6.11 -15.83
CA ASN A 435 -11.04 7.03 -15.79
C ASN A 435 -11.07 7.99 -16.99
N ASP A 436 -10.44 9.15 -16.80
CA ASP A 436 -10.27 10.22 -17.79
C ASP A 436 -11.58 10.84 -18.28
N THR A 437 -12.67 10.58 -17.55
CA THR A 437 -13.98 11.18 -17.84
C THR A 437 -13.93 12.68 -17.54
N GLN A 438 -14.29 13.48 -18.55
CA GLN A 438 -14.41 14.94 -18.46
C GLN A 438 -15.44 15.37 -17.41
N LEU A 439 -15.07 16.35 -16.58
CA LEU A 439 -15.94 16.91 -15.55
C LEU A 439 -16.75 18.10 -16.06
N PHE A 440 -17.90 18.32 -15.43
CA PHE A 440 -18.83 19.40 -15.76
C PHE A 440 -19.11 20.30 -14.57
N TRP A 441 -19.57 21.50 -14.86
CA TRP A 441 -20.25 22.35 -13.88
C TRP A 441 -21.75 22.31 -14.19
N TRP A 442 -22.56 22.19 -13.15
CA TRP A 442 -24.02 22.01 -13.26
C TRP A 442 -24.71 22.59 -12.01
N PRO A 443 -26.00 22.95 -12.06
CA PRO A 443 -26.80 23.26 -10.88
C PRO A 443 -26.54 22.27 -9.74
N CYS A 444 -26.32 22.81 -8.55
CA CYS A 444 -26.14 21.99 -7.36
C CYS A 444 -27.45 21.25 -7.07
N GLU A 445 -27.38 19.93 -7.02
CA GLU A 445 -28.51 19.09 -6.67
C GLU A 445 -28.84 19.27 -5.19
N THR A 446 -30.12 19.50 -4.90
CA THR A 446 -30.61 19.82 -3.55
C THR A 446 -31.67 18.85 -3.07
N ARG A 447 -32.22 17.99 -3.94
CA ARG A 447 -33.36 17.13 -3.63
C ARG A 447 -32.97 15.70 -3.28
N TRP A 448 -31.85 15.17 -3.78
CA TRP A 448 -31.36 13.82 -3.47
C TRP A 448 -29.84 13.74 -3.41
N PHE A 449 -29.33 12.64 -2.83
CA PHE A 449 -27.91 12.37 -2.66
C PHE A 449 -27.23 12.10 -4.00
N SER A 450 -26.92 13.16 -4.74
CA SER A 450 -26.15 13.08 -5.97
C SER A 450 -24.68 12.90 -5.60
N GLY A 451 -24.27 11.65 -5.36
CA GLY A 451 -22.86 11.33 -5.12
C GLY A 451 -21.94 11.81 -6.26
N SER A 452 -22.49 12.09 -7.44
CA SER A 452 -21.79 12.73 -8.55
C SER A 452 -21.32 14.16 -8.27
N GLN A 453 -21.88 14.86 -7.28
CA GLN A 453 -21.53 16.24 -6.91
C GLN A 453 -20.87 16.37 -5.54
N LEU A 454 -20.74 15.27 -4.80
CA LEU A 454 -20.17 15.27 -3.45
C LEU A 454 -18.72 14.80 -3.51
N TRP A 455 -17.86 15.58 -2.85
CA TRP A 455 -16.41 15.38 -2.88
C TRP A 455 -15.85 15.32 -1.46
N ASN A 456 -15.05 14.30 -1.18
CA ASN A 456 -14.21 14.28 0.00
C ASN A 456 -12.98 15.16 -0.26
N VAL A 457 -12.72 16.12 0.63
CA VAL A 457 -11.57 17.02 0.52
C VAL A 457 -10.49 16.52 1.45
N VAL A 458 -9.48 15.88 0.87
CA VAL A 458 -8.45 15.17 1.63
C VAL A 458 -7.16 15.99 1.59
N PRO A 459 -6.71 16.56 2.72
CA PRO A 459 -5.42 17.24 2.79
C PRO A 459 -4.28 16.30 2.41
N ALA A 460 -3.24 16.85 1.79
CA ALA A 460 -2.03 16.14 1.41
C ALA A 460 -0.80 17.03 1.60
N LYS A 461 0.34 16.43 1.95
CA LYS A 461 1.63 17.14 2.01
C LYS A 461 2.34 17.03 0.67
N GLN A 462 2.93 18.13 0.21
CA GLN A 462 3.76 18.18 -1.00
C GLN A 462 5.15 18.77 -0.70
N GLN A 463 6.14 18.47 -1.53
CA GLN A 463 7.51 18.91 -1.29
C GLN A 463 7.66 20.42 -1.49
N GLY A 464 7.94 21.16 -0.41
CA GLY A 464 8.27 22.59 -0.48
C GLY A 464 7.17 23.52 -1.00
N GLY A 465 5.93 23.03 -1.14
CA GLY A 465 4.80 23.77 -1.72
C GLY A 465 3.71 24.15 -0.69
N PRO A 466 2.72 24.98 -1.09
CA PRO A 466 1.59 25.35 -0.22
C PRO A 466 0.70 24.14 0.11
N PRO A 467 -0.26 24.25 1.03
CA PRO A 467 -1.23 23.18 1.28
C PRO A 467 -1.89 22.69 0.00
N ALA A 468 -1.94 21.37 -0.17
CA ALA A 468 -2.55 20.72 -1.32
C ALA A 468 -3.58 19.69 -0.88
N TYR A 469 -4.47 19.34 -1.81
CA TYR A 469 -5.66 18.55 -1.53
C TYR A 469 -5.94 17.58 -2.68
N TYR A 470 -6.42 16.40 -2.31
CA TYR A 470 -7.19 15.53 -3.20
C TYR A 470 -8.68 15.86 -3.06
N PHE A 471 -9.39 15.77 -4.17
CA PHE A 471 -10.84 15.86 -4.19
C PHE A 471 -11.36 14.53 -4.72
N VAL A 472 -11.86 13.67 -3.83
CA VAL A 472 -12.35 12.32 -4.18
C VAL A 472 -13.85 12.38 -4.38
N ASN A 473 -14.31 12.08 -5.59
CA ASN A 473 -15.74 12.01 -5.88
C ASN A 473 -16.35 10.83 -5.11
N GLN A 474 -17.45 11.10 -4.42
CA GLN A 474 -18.05 10.10 -3.57
C GLN A 474 -18.66 8.93 -4.35
N TRP A 475 -19.31 9.21 -5.48
CA TRP A 475 -19.97 8.15 -6.24
C TRP A 475 -18.98 7.25 -6.97
N THR A 476 -17.90 7.82 -7.52
CA THR A 476 -16.93 7.05 -8.32
C THR A 476 -15.73 6.56 -7.52
N GLY A 477 -15.44 7.14 -6.35
CA GLY A 477 -14.21 6.90 -5.59
C GLY A 477 -12.94 7.40 -6.31
N LYS A 478 -13.09 8.20 -7.38
CA LYS A 478 -11.99 8.71 -8.21
C LYS A 478 -11.61 10.13 -7.80
N CYS A 479 -10.36 10.49 -8.05
CA CYS A 479 -9.83 11.81 -7.75
C CYS A 479 -10.08 12.76 -8.92
N LEU A 480 -10.36 14.03 -8.60
CA LEU A 480 -10.26 15.16 -9.52
C LEU A 480 -8.84 15.22 -10.11
N THR A 481 -8.70 15.13 -11.43
CA THR A 481 -7.39 15.09 -12.09
C THR A 481 -7.27 16.11 -13.20
N LEU A 482 -6.04 16.59 -13.36
CA LEU A 482 -5.57 17.22 -14.58
C LEU A 482 -5.36 16.17 -15.67
N ASP A 483 -5.95 16.37 -16.84
CA ASP A 483 -5.60 15.61 -18.04
C ASP A 483 -4.27 16.12 -18.62
N ILE A 484 -3.18 15.35 -18.47
CA ILE A 484 -1.84 15.71 -18.96
C ILE A 484 -1.83 15.98 -20.47
N PRO A 485 -2.40 15.11 -21.33
CA PRO A 485 -2.32 15.29 -22.77
C PRO A 485 -2.89 16.61 -23.26
N THR A 486 -3.93 17.14 -22.60
CA THR A 486 -4.55 18.41 -22.98
C THR A 486 -4.18 19.59 -22.07
N SER A 487 -3.34 19.38 -21.05
CA SER A 487 -2.99 20.39 -20.03
C SER A 487 -2.44 21.70 -20.62
N ALA A 488 -1.66 21.61 -21.71
CA ALA A 488 -1.06 22.74 -22.41
C ALA A 488 -2.02 23.46 -23.40
N ALA A 489 -3.17 22.87 -23.72
CA ALA A 489 -4.13 23.46 -24.64
C ALA A 489 -4.81 24.70 -24.05
N LYS A 490 -5.38 25.57 -24.89
CA LYS A 490 -6.10 26.78 -24.41
C LYS A 490 -7.21 26.44 -23.41
N ALA A 491 -7.91 25.33 -23.61
CA ALA A 491 -8.94 24.77 -22.75
C ALA A 491 -8.62 23.30 -22.44
N GLY A 492 -7.68 23.06 -21.53
CA GLY A 492 -7.29 21.70 -21.13
C GLY A 492 -8.40 21.01 -20.34
N LYS A 493 -8.52 19.69 -20.47
CA LYS A 493 -9.56 18.91 -19.79
C LYS A 493 -9.28 18.79 -18.30
N VAL A 494 -10.34 18.85 -17.51
CA VAL A 494 -10.32 18.43 -16.12
C VAL A 494 -11.16 17.17 -16.03
N THR A 495 -10.56 16.11 -15.51
CA THR A 495 -11.12 14.76 -15.56
C THR A 495 -11.22 14.16 -14.16
N GLN A 496 -11.63 12.91 -14.10
CA GLN A 496 -11.43 12.06 -12.93
C GLN A 496 -10.62 10.82 -13.30
N ALA A 497 -9.75 10.37 -12.39
CA ALA A 497 -9.01 9.12 -12.56
C ALA A 497 -8.83 8.44 -11.20
N ALA A 498 -8.27 7.22 -11.22
CA ALA A 498 -7.90 6.54 -9.99
C ALA A 498 -7.06 7.49 -9.11
N CYS A 499 -7.42 7.58 -7.83
CA CYS A 499 -6.62 8.32 -6.88
C CYS A 499 -5.21 7.71 -6.80
N PRO A 500 -4.17 8.52 -6.56
CA PRO A 500 -2.86 8.00 -6.25
C PRO A 500 -2.98 7.02 -5.09
N LYS A 501 -2.53 5.79 -5.34
CA LYS A 501 -2.26 4.80 -4.30
C LYS A 501 -0.98 5.24 -3.59
N LEU A 502 -0.98 5.22 -2.27
CA LEU A 502 0.22 5.47 -1.46
C LEU A 502 0.91 4.16 -1.08
#